data_AF-A0A3N5G9F8-F1
#
_entry.id   AF-A0A3N5G9F8-F1
#
_cell.length_a   1.000
_cell.length_b   1.000
_cell.length_c   1.000
_cell.angle_alpha   90.00
_cell.angle_beta   90.00
_cell.angle_gamma   90.00
#
_symmetry.space_group_name_H-M   'P 1'
#
loop_
_entity.id
_entity.type
_entity.pdbx_description
1 polymer ?
#
loop_
_entity_poly.entity_id
_entity_poly.type
_entity_poly.pdbx_seq_one_letter_code
_entity_poly.pdbx_strand_id
1 'polypeptide(L)'
;MSWVAENTQSTPINPLPPVGAPQTDTADSSAAYADYKVIRRNGAVVGFEPAKISIAMTKAFLAVNGGQGAASARVRELVAQLTQSVVAALLRGKHGGATFHIEDIQDHVELALMRSGEHEVARAYVLYRERRARERAAKLRERAEPERPVLHVVEAGIRKPLDLAALRALIDSACLGLGDFVATDAVLGETVKNLYDGVPVEEVHKSAILSARALIEKDPAYSQVTARLLLHTVRHEVLGEEVAQADMATRYAGYFPQFVRRGVEAGLLDRALLQYDLGRLGGALVAGRDLQFGYLGLQTLYDRYFLHVGDTRIELPQAFFMRVAMGLALGEIDREARAIEFYELLSKFDFMSSTPTLFNSGTQRSQLSSCYLATVSDDLDSIYEAIKENALLAKYAGGLGNDWTPVRALGSH
;
A
#
# COMPACT_ATOMS: atom_id res chain seq x y z
N MET A 1 24.10 -54.57 -14.36
CA MET A 1 23.38 -54.41 -15.64
C MET A 1 22.23 -55.41 -15.68
N SER A 2 21.21 -55.14 -16.51
CA SER A 2 20.07 -56.01 -16.83
C SER A 2 19.03 -56.31 -15.74
N TRP A 3 17.78 -56.06 -16.13
CA TRP A 3 16.52 -56.67 -15.68
C TRP A 3 16.46 -58.16 -16.14
N VAL A 4 15.47 -59.01 -15.84
CA VAL A 4 14.10 -58.84 -15.29
C VAL A 4 13.90 -59.88 -14.12
N ALA A 5 12.84 -60.70 -13.85
CA ALA A 5 11.46 -60.98 -14.30
C ALA A 5 10.69 -61.79 -13.22
N GLU A 6 9.42 -62.16 -13.52
CA GLU A 6 8.58 -63.23 -12.91
C GLU A 6 7.99 -63.05 -11.49
N ASN A 7 6.81 -63.62 -11.16
CA ASN A 7 5.54 -63.77 -11.93
C ASN A 7 4.36 -64.00 -10.95
N THR A 8 3.10 -63.88 -11.39
CA THR A 8 1.88 -64.10 -10.58
C THR A 8 1.12 -65.39 -10.97
N GLN A 9 0.56 -66.14 -10.00
CA GLN A 9 -0.74 -66.84 -10.16
C GLN A 9 -1.36 -67.51 -8.90
N SER A 10 -2.61 -67.14 -8.62
CA SER A 10 -3.79 -67.91 -8.14
C SER A 10 -3.70 -69.18 -7.25
N THR A 11 -4.55 -69.22 -6.21
CA THR A 11 -5.27 -70.43 -5.66
C THR A 11 -6.55 -69.98 -4.89
N PRO A 12 -7.49 -70.84 -4.42
CA PRO A 12 -8.92 -70.71 -4.81
C PRO A 12 -9.94 -70.29 -3.70
N ILE A 13 -11.24 -70.40 -4.02
CA ILE A 13 -12.41 -69.74 -3.38
C ILE A 13 -13.38 -70.73 -2.70
N ASN A 14 -13.87 -70.43 -1.48
CA ASN A 14 -15.29 -70.58 -0.98
C ASN A 14 -15.37 -70.66 0.57
N PRO A 15 -16.55 -70.44 1.21
CA PRO A 15 -17.71 -69.60 0.85
C PRO A 15 -18.13 -68.65 2.02
N LEU A 16 -19.22 -67.87 1.85
CA LEU A 16 -19.79 -66.99 2.88
C LEU A 16 -20.76 -67.71 3.85
N PRO A 17 -20.72 -67.44 5.17
CA PRO A 17 -21.85 -67.60 6.09
C PRO A 17 -22.88 -66.45 5.95
N PRO A 18 -24.09 -66.57 6.52
CA PRO A 18 -25.27 -65.84 6.05
C PRO A 18 -25.44 -64.40 6.58
N VAL A 19 -26.27 -63.63 5.86
CA VAL A 19 -26.74 -62.30 6.25
C VAL A 19 -27.60 -62.37 7.50
N GLY A 20 -27.10 -61.83 8.62
CA GLY A 20 -27.92 -61.49 9.78
C GLY A 20 -28.73 -60.23 9.53
N ALA A 21 -29.98 -60.20 9.99
CA ALA A 21 -30.82 -58.99 9.93
C ALA A 21 -30.25 -57.87 10.82
N PRO A 22 -30.38 -56.58 10.43
CA PRO A 22 -29.82 -55.48 11.19
C PRO A 22 -30.54 -55.33 12.55
N GLN A 23 -29.80 -55.55 13.63
CA GLN A 23 -30.24 -55.20 14.98
C GLN A 23 -30.11 -53.68 15.20
N THR A 24 -31.00 -53.11 16.00
CA THR A 24 -31.13 -51.65 16.16
C THR A 24 -30.27 -51.11 17.30
N ASP A 25 -28.97 -50.95 17.06
CA ASP A 25 -28.07 -50.32 18.02
C ASP A 25 -28.32 -48.81 18.11
N THR A 26 -28.85 -48.38 19.27
CA THR A 26 -29.10 -46.96 19.58
C THR A 26 -28.36 -46.46 20.83
N ALA A 27 -27.53 -47.31 21.46
CA ALA A 27 -26.93 -47.05 22.77
C ALA A 27 -25.50 -46.46 22.75
N ASP A 28 -24.62 -46.90 21.85
CA ASP A 28 -23.16 -46.84 22.09
C ASP A 28 -22.42 -45.63 21.46
N SER A 29 -23.16 -44.69 20.89
CA SER A 29 -22.59 -43.64 20.03
C SER A 29 -21.81 -42.51 20.73
N SER A 30 -21.79 -42.44 22.07
CA SER A 30 -21.14 -41.34 22.81
C SER A 30 -19.66 -41.59 23.10
N ALA A 31 -19.25 -42.85 23.34
CA ALA A 31 -17.87 -43.20 23.69
C ALA A 31 -16.91 -42.96 22.51
N ALA A 32 -17.36 -43.25 21.27
CA ALA A 32 -16.54 -43.17 20.05
C ALA A 32 -16.02 -41.77 19.69
N TYR A 33 -16.51 -40.71 20.34
CA TYR A 33 -16.12 -39.32 20.04
C TYR A 33 -15.52 -38.54 21.22
N ALA A 34 -15.21 -39.20 22.33
CA ALA A 34 -14.79 -38.54 23.59
C ALA A 34 -13.56 -37.62 23.44
N ASP A 35 -12.60 -37.99 22.58
CA ASP A 35 -11.36 -37.23 22.36
C ASP A 35 -11.51 -36.05 21.38
N TYR A 36 -12.71 -35.82 20.82
CA TYR A 36 -12.96 -34.75 19.86
C TYR A 36 -13.71 -33.57 20.48
N LYS A 37 -13.24 -32.35 20.17
CA LYS A 37 -13.67 -31.11 20.83
C LYS A 37 -13.98 -30.01 19.82
N VAL A 38 -14.87 -29.09 20.19
CA VAL A 38 -15.33 -27.98 19.34
C VAL A 38 -15.17 -26.66 20.08
N ILE A 39 -14.46 -25.71 19.47
CA ILE A 39 -14.35 -24.33 19.93
C ILE A 39 -15.60 -23.58 19.46
N ARG A 40 -16.46 -23.19 20.40
CA ARG A 40 -17.63 -22.34 20.09
C ARG A 40 -17.21 -20.89 19.84
N ARG A 41 -18.08 -20.11 19.19
CA ARG A 41 -17.86 -18.70 18.81
C ARG A 41 -17.54 -17.74 19.98
N ASN A 42 -17.65 -18.20 21.22
CA ASN A 42 -17.32 -17.47 22.46
C ASN A 42 -16.08 -18.06 23.18
N GLY A 43 -15.21 -18.79 22.47
CA GLY A 43 -14.02 -19.45 23.02
C GLY A 43 -14.29 -20.72 23.86
N ALA A 44 -15.55 -20.98 24.24
CA ALA A 44 -15.90 -22.11 25.10
C ALA A 44 -15.82 -23.45 24.36
N VAL A 45 -14.83 -24.27 24.75
CA VAL A 45 -14.64 -25.64 24.25
C VAL A 45 -15.74 -26.56 24.78
N VAL A 46 -16.24 -27.47 23.93
CA VAL A 46 -17.19 -28.54 24.27
C VAL A 46 -16.81 -29.84 23.56
N GLY A 47 -17.38 -30.98 23.98
CA GLY A 47 -17.27 -32.24 23.23
C GLY A 47 -17.92 -32.17 21.85
N PHE A 48 -17.44 -33.00 20.93
CA PHE A 48 -18.01 -33.16 19.59
C PHE A 48 -19.24 -34.09 19.62
N GLU A 49 -20.39 -33.59 19.16
CA GLU A 49 -21.66 -34.32 19.15
C GLU A 49 -22.26 -34.35 17.75
N PRO A 50 -22.18 -35.49 17.01
CA PRO A 50 -22.81 -35.65 15.70
C PRO A 50 -24.30 -35.33 15.68
N ALA A 51 -25.01 -35.55 16.78
CA ALA A 51 -26.43 -35.19 16.92
C ALA A 51 -26.70 -33.70 16.67
N LYS A 52 -25.78 -32.80 17.05
CA LYS A 52 -25.93 -31.34 16.81
C LYS A 52 -25.82 -30.99 15.32
N ILE A 53 -25.05 -31.76 14.54
CA ILE A 53 -24.98 -31.63 13.08
C ILE A 53 -26.32 -32.08 12.48
N SER A 54 -26.80 -33.28 12.80
CA SER A 54 -28.08 -33.80 12.32
C SER A 54 -29.27 -32.87 12.64
N ILE A 55 -29.33 -32.29 13.85
CA ILE A 55 -30.35 -31.30 14.23
C ILE A 55 -30.26 -30.02 13.38
N ALA A 56 -29.05 -29.56 13.04
CA ALA A 56 -28.86 -28.39 12.18
C ALA A 56 -29.28 -28.67 10.73
N MET A 57 -28.95 -29.85 10.20
CA MET A 57 -29.35 -30.27 8.85
C MET A 57 -30.86 -30.50 8.75
N THR A 58 -31.48 -31.18 9.73
CA THR A 58 -32.94 -31.35 9.81
C THR A 58 -33.67 -30.01 9.79
N LYS A 59 -33.14 -28.99 10.49
CA LYS A 59 -33.68 -27.63 10.48
C LYS A 59 -33.56 -26.92 9.13
N ALA A 60 -32.57 -27.27 8.32
CA ALA A 60 -32.43 -26.77 6.95
C ALA A 60 -33.51 -27.37 6.03
N PHE A 61 -33.66 -28.71 6.05
CA PHE A 61 -34.71 -29.39 5.28
C PHE A 61 -36.12 -28.96 5.70
N LEU A 62 -36.37 -28.76 7.00
CA LEU A 62 -37.62 -28.18 7.53
C LEU A 62 -37.94 -26.79 6.96
N ALA A 63 -36.92 -25.96 6.74
CA ALA A 63 -37.10 -24.58 6.28
C ALA A 63 -37.44 -24.47 4.77
N VAL A 64 -37.18 -25.53 3.99
CA VAL A 64 -37.51 -25.60 2.56
C VAL A 64 -38.74 -26.48 2.32
N ASN A 65 -38.74 -27.71 2.84
CA ASN A 65 -39.77 -28.72 2.55
C ASN A 65 -41.00 -28.64 3.48
N GLY A 66 -41.01 -27.68 4.41
CA GLY A 66 -42.06 -27.49 5.40
C GLY A 66 -42.17 -28.61 6.44
N GLY A 67 -43.08 -28.42 7.40
CA GLY A 67 -43.27 -29.35 8.53
C GLY A 67 -43.72 -30.76 8.13
N GLN A 68 -44.51 -30.87 7.05
CA GLN A 68 -44.98 -32.16 6.52
C GLN A 68 -43.86 -32.92 5.79
N GLY A 69 -43.05 -32.24 4.97
CA GLY A 69 -42.00 -32.89 4.17
C GLY A 69 -40.86 -33.47 5.01
N ALA A 70 -40.44 -32.77 6.08
CA ALA A 70 -39.32 -33.22 6.91
C ALA A 70 -39.63 -34.40 7.84
N ALA A 71 -40.91 -34.73 8.07
CA ALA A 71 -41.28 -35.95 8.80
C ALA A 71 -41.06 -37.22 7.96
N SER A 72 -40.92 -37.10 6.64
CA SER A 72 -40.70 -38.21 5.70
C SER A 72 -39.46 -39.03 6.08
N ALA A 73 -39.57 -40.36 5.99
CA ALA A 73 -38.47 -41.28 6.26
C ALA A 73 -37.24 -40.98 5.37
N ARG A 74 -37.46 -40.66 4.08
CA ARG A 74 -36.42 -40.28 3.12
C ARG A 74 -35.58 -39.08 3.58
N VAL A 75 -36.19 -38.07 4.20
CA VAL A 75 -35.46 -36.87 4.68
C VAL A 75 -34.62 -37.22 5.91
N ARG A 76 -35.15 -38.05 6.82
CA ARG A 76 -34.42 -38.52 8.00
C ARG A 76 -33.22 -39.41 7.61
N GLU A 77 -33.40 -40.31 6.65
CA GLU A 77 -32.33 -41.15 6.10
C GLU A 77 -31.25 -40.31 5.40
N LEU A 78 -31.64 -39.38 4.52
CA LEU A 78 -30.70 -38.48 3.85
C LEU A 78 -29.91 -37.62 4.85
N VAL A 79 -30.56 -37.05 5.87
CA VAL A 79 -29.87 -36.28 6.92
C VAL A 79 -28.90 -37.18 7.71
N ALA A 80 -29.23 -38.44 7.97
CA ALA A 80 -28.32 -39.38 8.63
C ALA A 80 -27.08 -39.68 7.76
N GLN A 81 -27.27 -40.00 6.47
CA GLN A 81 -26.19 -40.23 5.51
C GLN A 81 -25.27 -39.00 5.37
N LEU A 82 -25.85 -37.80 5.25
CA LEU A 82 -25.07 -36.56 5.15
C LEU A 82 -24.35 -36.22 6.47
N THR A 83 -24.97 -36.47 7.63
CA THR A 83 -24.31 -36.30 8.93
C THR A 83 -23.11 -37.24 9.05
N GLN A 84 -23.24 -38.51 8.65
CA GLN A 84 -22.12 -39.45 8.61
C GLN A 84 -21.01 -38.99 7.64
N SER A 85 -21.37 -38.48 6.47
CA SER A 85 -20.43 -37.91 5.50
C SER A 85 -19.64 -36.72 6.06
N VAL A 86 -20.31 -35.79 6.76
CA VAL A 86 -19.67 -34.65 7.46
C VAL A 86 -18.72 -35.14 8.55
N VAL A 87 -19.14 -36.09 9.40
CA VAL A 87 -18.30 -36.67 10.45
C VAL A 87 -17.07 -37.38 9.86
N ALA A 88 -17.27 -38.23 8.84
CA ALA A 88 -16.19 -38.96 8.15
C ALA A 88 -15.25 -38.04 7.33
N ALA A 89 -15.66 -36.82 7.03
CA ALA A 89 -14.79 -35.79 6.45
C ALA A 89 -13.96 -35.08 7.54
N LEU A 90 -14.61 -34.61 8.62
CA LEU A 90 -13.95 -33.92 9.74
C LEU A 90 -12.90 -34.78 10.45
N LEU A 91 -13.17 -36.08 10.60
CA LEU A 91 -12.27 -37.03 11.29
C LEU A 91 -11.18 -37.63 10.38
N ARG A 92 -11.20 -37.34 9.08
CA ARG A 92 -10.29 -37.95 8.10
C ARG A 92 -8.83 -37.59 8.39
N GLY A 93 -7.99 -38.59 8.66
CA GLY A 93 -6.57 -38.41 8.95
C GLY A 93 -6.26 -37.82 10.34
N LYS A 94 -7.25 -37.69 11.23
CA LYS A 94 -7.06 -37.18 12.60
C LYS A 94 -7.15 -38.32 13.62
N HIS A 95 -6.05 -39.05 13.80
CA HIS A 95 -5.95 -40.13 14.78
C HIS A 95 -5.53 -39.58 16.16
N GLY A 96 -6.17 -40.03 17.25
CA GLY A 96 -5.83 -39.63 18.62
C GLY A 96 -6.56 -38.40 19.17
N GLY A 97 -7.72 -38.05 18.59
CA GLY A 97 -8.51 -36.88 19.01
C GLY A 97 -8.14 -35.60 18.26
N ALA A 98 -9.05 -34.63 18.24
CA ALA A 98 -8.83 -33.35 17.57
C ALA A 98 -9.77 -32.25 18.09
N THR A 99 -9.31 -31.01 17.99
CA THR A 99 -10.16 -29.82 18.22
C THR A 99 -10.48 -29.15 16.89
N PHE A 100 -11.72 -28.69 16.73
CA PHE A 100 -12.24 -28.02 15.53
C PHE A 100 -12.84 -26.66 15.90
N HIS A 101 -12.79 -25.68 15.00
CA HIS A 101 -13.65 -24.50 15.12
C HIS A 101 -15.08 -24.84 14.65
N ILE A 102 -16.06 -24.17 15.26
CA ILE A 102 -17.47 -24.34 14.88
C ILE A 102 -17.79 -23.84 13.47
N GLU A 103 -16.94 -23.01 12.85
CA GLU A 103 -17.09 -22.64 11.44
C GLU A 103 -16.72 -23.82 10.53
N ASP A 104 -15.60 -24.51 10.78
CA ASP A 104 -15.13 -25.67 10.02
C ASP A 104 -16.26 -26.72 9.85
N ILE A 105 -17.03 -26.95 10.92
CA ILE A 105 -18.15 -27.88 10.94
C ILE A 105 -19.31 -27.39 10.05
N GLN A 106 -19.56 -26.07 10.01
CA GLN A 106 -20.59 -25.49 9.14
C GLN A 106 -20.17 -25.52 7.66
N ASP A 107 -18.90 -25.26 7.37
CA ASP A 107 -18.35 -25.35 6.00
C ASP A 107 -18.45 -26.79 5.46
N HIS A 108 -18.18 -27.80 6.30
CA HIS A 108 -18.37 -29.21 5.93
C HIS A 108 -19.85 -29.59 5.73
N VAL A 109 -20.78 -29.02 6.51
CA VAL A 109 -22.23 -29.23 6.32
C VAL A 109 -22.71 -28.61 5.00
N GLU A 110 -22.26 -27.40 4.67
CA GLU A 110 -22.55 -26.74 3.40
C GLU A 110 -22.01 -27.55 2.22
N LEU A 111 -20.75 -27.98 2.29
CA LEU A 111 -20.12 -28.83 1.27
C LEU A 111 -20.86 -30.17 1.09
N ALA A 112 -21.37 -30.77 2.17
CA ALA A 112 -22.15 -32.01 2.09
C ALA A 112 -23.51 -31.80 1.40
N LEU A 113 -24.25 -30.73 1.75
CA LEU A 113 -25.53 -30.39 1.11
C LEU A 113 -25.36 -30.02 -0.37
N MET A 114 -24.28 -29.32 -0.72
CA MET A 114 -23.97 -29.01 -2.12
C MET A 114 -23.62 -30.26 -2.93
N ARG A 115 -22.86 -31.20 -2.35
CA ARG A 115 -22.47 -32.45 -3.01
C ARG A 115 -23.59 -33.48 -3.14
N SER A 116 -24.67 -33.36 -2.37
CA SER A 116 -25.83 -34.25 -2.48
C SER A 116 -26.89 -33.80 -3.49
N GLY A 117 -26.65 -32.69 -4.20
CA GLY A 117 -27.63 -32.10 -5.14
C GLY A 117 -28.77 -31.31 -4.47
N GLU A 118 -28.77 -31.19 -3.14
CA GLU A 118 -29.82 -30.53 -2.36
C GLU A 118 -29.62 -29.00 -2.33
N HIS A 119 -29.48 -28.41 -3.52
CA HIS A 119 -29.02 -27.04 -3.73
C HIS A 119 -29.92 -25.97 -3.07
N GLU A 120 -31.23 -26.19 -3.02
CA GLU A 120 -32.15 -25.27 -2.33
C GLU A 120 -31.96 -25.28 -0.82
N VAL A 121 -31.72 -26.46 -0.23
CA VAL A 121 -31.46 -26.66 1.20
C VAL A 121 -30.08 -26.11 1.57
N ALA A 122 -29.07 -26.30 0.71
CA ALA A 122 -27.76 -25.67 0.85
C ALA A 122 -27.87 -24.13 0.86
N ARG A 123 -28.60 -23.55 -0.11
CA ARG A 123 -28.83 -22.10 -0.21
C ARG A 123 -29.57 -21.55 1.01
N ALA A 124 -30.59 -22.26 1.50
CA ALA A 124 -31.33 -21.88 2.70
C ALA A 124 -30.45 -21.92 3.96
N TYR A 125 -29.56 -22.92 4.09
CA TYR A 125 -28.60 -23.03 5.19
C TYR A 125 -27.61 -21.85 5.19
N VAL A 126 -26.99 -21.55 4.05
CA VAL A 126 -26.03 -20.44 3.89
C VAL A 126 -26.68 -19.10 4.27
N LEU A 127 -27.87 -18.80 3.71
CA LEU A 127 -28.61 -17.56 4.03
C LEU A 127 -29.00 -17.47 5.51
N TYR A 128 -29.34 -18.59 6.15
CA TYR A 128 -29.59 -18.62 7.60
C TYR A 128 -28.31 -18.38 8.42
N ARG A 129 -27.18 -19.01 8.05
CA ARG A 129 -25.87 -18.83 8.69
C ARG A 129 -25.44 -17.36 8.60
N GLU A 130 -25.54 -16.77 7.42
CA GLU A 130 -25.14 -15.40 7.15
C GLU A 130 -26.02 -14.38 7.88
N ARG A 131 -27.35 -14.50 7.81
CA ARG A 131 -28.27 -13.63 8.57
C ARG A 131 -27.95 -13.66 10.06
N ARG A 132 -27.72 -14.86 10.62
CA ARG A 132 -27.35 -15.03 12.03
C ARG A 132 -25.94 -14.53 12.33
N ALA A 133 -25.03 -14.45 11.35
CA ALA A 133 -23.73 -13.79 11.50
C ALA A 133 -23.88 -12.26 11.56
N ARG A 134 -24.69 -11.67 10.66
CA ARG A 134 -25.03 -10.23 10.69
C ARG A 134 -25.70 -9.83 12.02
N GLU A 135 -26.67 -10.62 12.50
CA GLU A 135 -27.29 -10.44 13.82
C GLU A 135 -26.28 -10.47 14.98
N ARG A 136 -25.28 -11.36 14.94
CA ARG A 136 -24.22 -11.42 15.96
C ARG A 136 -23.28 -10.22 15.86
N ALA A 137 -22.90 -9.79 14.67
CA ALA A 137 -22.05 -8.63 14.45
C ALA A 137 -22.73 -7.34 14.93
N ALA A 138 -24.04 -7.18 14.68
CA ALA A 138 -24.83 -6.08 15.22
C ALA A 138 -24.83 -6.09 16.76
N LYS A 139 -25.17 -7.22 17.40
CA LYS A 139 -25.16 -7.35 18.86
C LYS A 139 -23.78 -7.24 19.51
N LEU A 140 -22.71 -7.48 18.76
CA LEU A 140 -21.35 -7.23 19.22
C LEU A 140 -21.03 -5.73 19.19
N ARG A 141 -21.43 -5.01 18.13
CA ARG A 141 -21.32 -3.54 18.05
C ARG A 141 -22.15 -2.84 19.14
N GLU A 142 -23.39 -3.26 19.36
CA GLU A 142 -24.27 -2.75 20.44
C GLU A 142 -23.71 -2.98 21.86
N ARG A 143 -22.84 -3.97 22.03
CA ARG A 143 -22.15 -4.26 23.31
C ARG A 143 -20.74 -3.68 23.40
N ALA A 144 -20.26 -3.03 22.35
CA ALA A 144 -18.88 -2.61 22.22
C ALA A 144 -18.80 -1.12 21.84
N GLU A 145 -19.08 -0.28 22.82
CA GLU A 145 -18.26 0.91 23.07
C GLU A 145 -17.10 0.50 23.99
N PRO A 146 -15.99 -0.07 23.47
CA PRO A 146 -14.77 -0.08 24.25
C PRO A 146 -14.28 1.36 24.34
N GLU A 147 -13.77 1.75 25.51
CA GLU A 147 -12.88 2.90 25.60
C GLU A 147 -11.74 2.65 24.60
N ARG A 148 -11.67 3.46 23.54
CA ARG A 148 -10.58 3.32 22.55
C ARG A 148 -9.28 3.62 23.30
N PRO A 149 -8.31 2.69 23.34
CA PRO A 149 -7.06 2.94 24.03
C PRO A 149 -6.41 4.18 23.43
N VAL A 150 -6.17 5.19 24.26
CA VAL A 150 -5.54 6.44 23.83
C VAL A 150 -4.11 6.11 23.41
N LEU A 151 -3.88 6.09 22.10
CA LEU A 151 -2.54 6.00 21.54
C LEU A 151 -1.74 7.22 21.97
N HIS A 152 -0.50 7.01 22.42
CA HIS A 152 0.41 8.10 22.70
C HIS A 152 1.45 8.22 21.58
N VAL A 153 1.82 9.45 21.28
CA VAL A 153 2.93 9.81 20.42
C VAL A 153 4.12 10.28 21.23
N VAL A 154 5.32 10.17 20.67
CA VAL A 154 6.54 10.78 21.21
C VAL A 154 6.99 11.90 20.30
N GLU A 155 7.13 13.10 20.88
CA GLU A 155 7.56 14.32 20.21
C GLU A 155 8.65 14.98 21.07
N ALA A 156 9.83 15.22 20.50
CA ALA A 156 11.01 15.73 21.24
C ALA A 156 11.33 14.96 22.54
N GLY A 157 11.04 13.66 22.58
CA GLY A 157 11.19 12.79 23.77
C GLY A 157 10.05 12.89 24.81
N ILE A 158 9.09 13.80 24.62
CA ILE A 158 7.91 13.94 25.48
C ILE A 158 6.78 13.04 24.95
N ARG A 159 6.24 12.18 25.82
CA ARG A 159 5.06 11.36 25.53
C ARG A 159 3.79 12.20 25.69
N LYS A 160 2.99 12.32 24.62
CA LYS A 160 1.71 13.05 24.57
C LYS A 160 0.60 12.11 24.05
N PRO A 161 -0.69 12.33 24.36
CA PRO A 161 -1.77 11.64 23.65
C PRO A 161 -1.77 12.05 22.16
N LEU A 162 -2.13 11.12 21.27
CA LEU A 162 -2.31 11.40 19.85
C LEU A 162 -3.51 12.33 19.62
N ASP A 163 -3.28 13.51 19.07
CA ASP A 163 -4.36 14.40 18.64
C ASP A 163 -4.99 13.88 17.32
N LEU A 164 -6.04 13.08 17.49
CA LEU A 164 -6.85 12.57 16.38
C LEU A 164 -7.66 13.66 15.66
N ALA A 165 -7.90 14.82 16.28
CA ALA A 165 -8.59 15.94 15.63
C ALA A 165 -7.64 16.73 14.72
N ALA A 166 -6.40 17.00 15.18
CA ALA A 166 -5.35 17.57 14.35
C ALA A 166 -5.00 16.65 13.17
N LEU A 167 -4.79 15.35 13.42
CA LEU A 167 -4.54 14.37 12.35
C LEU A 167 -5.72 14.28 11.37
N ARG A 168 -6.97 14.35 11.86
CA ARG A 168 -8.16 14.41 11.00
C ARG A 168 -8.15 15.65 10.12
N ALA A 169 -7.94 16.83 10.70
CA ALA A 169 -7.93 18.11 9.99
C ALA A 169 -6.82 18.17 8.92
N LEU A 170 -5.63 17.62 9.20
CA LEU A 170 -4.56 17.47 8.23
C LEU A 170 -5.01 16.65 7.01
N ILE A 171 -5.59 15.47 7.23
CA ILE A 171 -6.02 14.60 6.13
C ILE A 171 -7.22 15.21 5.39
N ASP A 172 -8.21 15.80 6.07
CA ASP A 172 -9.32 16.51 5.42
C ASP A 172 -8.81 17.67 4.53
N SER A 173 -7.77 18.39 4.96
CA SER A 173 -7.13 19.43 4.14
C SER A 173 -6.43 18.87 2.88
N ALA A 174 -5.90 17.64 2.96
CA ALA A 174 -5.33 16.94 1.81
C ALA A 174 -6.43 16.44 0.85
N CYS A 175 -7.57 15.97 1.37
CA CYS A 175 -8.73 15.52 0.60
C CYS A 175 -9.48 16.64 -0.14
N LEU A 176 -9.32 17.90 0.29
CA LEU A 176 -10.13 19.03 -0.16
C LEU A 176 -10.15 19.21 -1.70
N GLY A 177 -11.34 19.23 -2.28
CA GLY A 177 -11.56 19.48 -3.71
C GLY A 177 -11.26 18.29 -4.64
N LEU A 178 -11.11 17.06 -4.12
CA LEU A 178 -10.77 15.87 -4.91
C LEU A 178 -11.97 14.96 -5.28
N GLY A 179 -13.19 15.36 -4.92
CA GLY A 179 -14.42 14.62 -5.25
C GLY A 179 -14.79 13.51 -4.27
N ASP A 180 -16.01 12.99 -4.40
CA ASP A 180 -16.70 12.20 -3.38
C ASP A 180 -16.11 10.79 -3.14
N PHE A 181 -15.22 10.32 -4.01
CA PHE A 181 -14.52 9.02 -3.88
C PHE A 181 -13.32 9.09 -2.91
N VAL A 182 -12.87 10.29 -2.55
CA VAL A 182 -11.79 10.52 -1.58
C VAL A 182 -12.37 10.62 -0.17
N ALA A 183 -12.23 9.54 0.60
CA ALA A 183 -12.77 9.44 1.95
C ALA A 183 -11.67 9.56 3.01
N THR A 184 -11.65 10.68 3.74
CA THR A 184 -10.72 10.92 4.87
C THR A 184 -10.81 9.80 5.92
N ASP A 185 -12.00 9.27 6.19
CA ASP A 185 -12.23 8.14 7.10
C ASP A 185 -11.53 6.85 6.68
N ALA A 186 -11.31 6.63 5.38
CA ALA A 186 -10.53 5.50 4.89
C ALA A 186 -9.03 5.69 5.16
N VAL A 187 -8.49 6.88 4.89
CA VAL A 187 -7.08 7.21 5.14
C VAL A 187 -6.79 7.20 6.65
N LEU A 188 -7.57 7.91 7.47
CA LEU A 188 -7.41 7.96 8.93
C LEU A 188 -7.63 6.59 9.55
N GLY A 189 -8.66 5.86 9.11
CA GLY A 189 -8.97 4.52 9.60
C GLY A 189 -7.90 3.50 9.28
N GLU A 190 -7.13 3.66 8.19
CA GLU A 190 -5.97 2.82 7.90
C GLU A 190 -4.72 3.30 8.65
N THR A 191 -4.50 4.61 8.73
CA THR A 191 -3.37 5.24 9.46
C THR A 191 -3.34 4.74 10.90
N VAL A 192 -4.45 4.86 11.62
CA VAL A 192 -4.55 4.53 13.06
C VAL A 192 -4.35 3.03 13.35
N LYS A 193 -4.69 2.13 12.42
CA LYS A 193 -4.39 0.68 12.57
C LYS A 193 -2.90 0.37 12.56
N ASN A 194 -2.14 1.17 11.80
CA ASN A 194 -0.71 0.97 11.58
C ASN A 194 0.17 1.70 12.62
N LEU A 195 -0.45 2.37 13.61
CA LEU A 195 0.25 2.99 14.74
C LEU A 195 0.32 2.04 15.95
N TYR A 196 1.41 2.15 16.70
CA TYR A 196 1.59 1.53 18.01
C TYR A 196 1.67 2.60 19.10
N ASP A 197 1.43 2.23 20.36
CA ASP A 197 1.53 3.16 21.49
C ASP A 197 3.01 3.54 21.75
N GLY A 198 3.31 4.85 21.80
CA GLY A 198 4.67 5.37 21.89
C GLY A 198 5.35 5.63 20.54
N VAL A 199 4.62 5.62 19.43
CA VAL A 199 5.15 5.93 18.08
C VAL A 199 5.69 7.37 17.97
N PRO A 200 6.84 7.63 17.31
CA PRO A 200 7.31 8.99 17.06
C PRO A 200 6.33 9.78 16.18
N VAL A 201 6.17 11.08 16.42
CA VAL A 201 5.24 11.93 15.64
C VAL A 201 5.53 11.89 14.13
N GLU A 202 6.79 11.89 13.71
CA GLU A 202 7.19 11.75 12.30
C GLU A 202 6.65 10.47 11.65
N GLU A 203 6.62 9.36 12.39
CA GLU A 203 6.11 8.07 11.91
C GLU A 203 4.58 8.07 11.77
N VAL A 204 3.86 8.98 12.46
CA VAL A 204 2.44 9.23 12.23
C VAL A 204 2.20 9.86 10.86
N HIS A 205 2.97 10.87 10.49
CA HIS A 205 2.87 11.50 9.16
C HIS A 205 3.30 10.51 8.05
N LYS A 206 4.38 9.76 8.25
CA LYS A 206 4.81 8.68 7.32
C LYS A 206 3.73 7.60 7.17
N SER A 207 3.10 7.17 8.27
CA SER A 207 1.96 6.23 8.25
C SER A 207 0.76 6.79 7.48
N ALA A 208 0.44 8.07 7.63
CA ALA A 208 -0.64 8.72 6.87
C ALA A 208 -0.35 8.76 5.36
N ILE A 209 0.89 9.09 4.97
CA ILE A 209 1.34 9.08 3.57
C ILE A 209 1.25 7.65 2.99
N LEU A 210 1.75 6.63 3.69
CA LEU A 210 1.67 5.24 3.25
C LEU A 210 0.23 4.73 3.16
N SER A 211 -0.63 5.13 4.11
CA SER A 211 -2.05 4.78 4.13
C SER A 211 -2.83 5.41 2.97
N ALA A 212 -2.57 6.68 2.64
CA ALA A 212 -3.13 7.32 1.44
C ALA A 212 -2.59 6.68 0.15
N ARG A 213 -1.29 6.37 0.10
CA ARG A 213 -0.64 5.73 -1.05
C ARG A 213 -1.26 4.37 -1.39
N ALA A 214 -1.62 3.58 -0.37
CA ALA A 214 -2.29 2.28 -0.55
C ALA A 214 -3.70 2.38 -1.15
N LEU A 215 -4.32 3.57 -1.16
CA LEU A 215 -5.64 3.80 -1.75
C LEU A 215 -5.58 4.25 -3.22
N ILE A 216 -4.38 4.53 -3.76
CA ILE A 216 -4.19 4.92 -5.18
C ILE A 216 -4.67 3.82 -6.15
N GLU A 217 -4.60 2.55 -5.75
CA GLU A 217 -5.15 1.42 -6.54
C GLU A 217 -6.69 1.47 -6.65
N LYS A 218 -7.37 2.11 -5.70
CA LYS A 218 -8.84 2.23 -5.67
C LYS A 218 -9.33 3.48 -6.41
N ASP A 219 -8.61 4.60 -6.28
CA ASP A 219 -8.89 5.82 -7.02
C ASP A 219 -7.60 6.64 -7.23
N PRO A 220 -7.29 7.10 -8.46
CA PRO A 220 -6.09 7.89 -8.73
C PRO A 220 -6.03 9.23 -7.99
N ALA A 221 -7.15 9.79 -7.52
CA ALA A 221 -7.18 11.03 -6.74
C ALA A 221 -6.40 10.93 -5.42
N TYR A 222 -6.27 9.73 -4.82
CA TYR A 222 -5.40 9.52 -3.66
C TYR A 222 -3.91 9.82 -3.96
N SER A 223 -3.50 9.91 -5.23
CA SER A 223 -2.16 10.38 -5.61
C SER A 223 -1.94 11.84 -5.23
N GLN A 224 -2.96 12.70 -5.34
CA GLN A 224 -2.90 14.08 -4.86
C GLN A 224 -3.04 14.16 -3.33
N VAL A 225 -3.88 13.34 -2.69
CA VAL A 225 -3.95 13.24 -1.21
C VAL A 225 -2.56 12.92 -0.65
N THR A 226 -1.92 11.88 -1.20
CA THR A 226 -0.59 11.42 -0.78
C THR A 226 0.48 12.50 -1.02
N ALA A 227 0.42 13.21 -2.15
CA ALA A 227 1.31 14.34 -2.41
C ALA A 227 1.11 15.49 -1.40
N ARG A 228 -0.14 15.82 -1.04
CA ARG A 228 -0.46 16.90 -0.10
C ARG A 228 -0.05 16.56 1.34
N LEU A 229 -0.14 15.30 1.75
CA LEU A 229 0.39 14.82 3.03
C LEU A 229 1.93 14.88 3.06
N LEU A 230 2.61 14.44 2.00
CA LEU A 230 4.06 14.59 1.86
C LEU A 230 4.47 16.08 1.90
N LEU A 231 3.79 16.93 1.14
CA LEU A 231 4.01 18.38 1.06
C LEU A 231 3.92 19.08 2.42
N HIS A 232 3.01 18.67 3.30
CA HIS A 232 2.95 19.15 4.68
C HIS A 232 4.20 18.75 5.47
N THR A 233 4.68 17.51 5.34
CA THR A 233 5.95 17.07 5.95
C THR A 233 7.14 17.88 5.45
N VAL A 234 7.26 18.12 4.13
CA VAL A 234 8.33 18.97 3.56
C VAL A 234 8.26 20.40 4.08
N ARG A 235 7.05 20.96 4.28
CA ARG A 235 6.89 22.30 4.86
C ARG A 235 7.31 22.37 6.32
N HIS A 236 6.92 21.39 7.13
CA HIS A 236 7.35 21.31 8.52
C HIS A 236 8.87 21.20 8.64
N GLU A 237 9.51 20.37 7.80
CA GLU A 237 10.97 20.25 7.73
C GLU A 237 11.68 21.55 7.32
N VAL A 238 11.23 22.19 6.23
CA VAL A 238 11.92 23.34 5.63
C VAL A 238 11.66 24.65 6.40
N LEU A 239 10.46 24.82 6.99
CA LEU A 239 10.07 26.02 7.73
C LEU A 239 10.30 25.91 9.26
N GLY A 240 10.35 24.69 9.81
CA GLY A 240 10.51 24.45 11.24
C GLY A 240 9.24 24.67 12.09
N GLU A 241 8.09 24.83 11.44
CA GLU A 241 6.77 25.01 12.07
C GLU A 241 5.66 24.40 11.20
N GLU A 242 4.52 24.01 11.78
CA GLU A 242 3.35 23.61 10.99
C GLU A 242 2.70 24.83 10.33
N VAL A 243 2.54 24.77 9.00
CA VAL A 243 1.91 25.84 8.19
C VAL A 243 0.80 25.25 7.32
N ALA A 244 -0.39 25.82 7.40
CA ALA A 244 -1.51 25.42 6.55
C ALA A 244 -1.34 25.92 5.10
N GLN A 245 -1.93 25.21 4.15
CA GLN A 245 -1.87 25.55 2.71
C GLN A 245 -2.33 26.99 2.39
N ALA A 246 -3.23 27.56 3.20
CA ALA A 246 -3.73 28.93 3.02
C ALA A 246 -2.63 29.98 3.30
N ASP A 247 -1.88 29.82 4.39
CA ASP A 247 -0.89 30.79 4.86
C ASP A 247 0.40 30.79 4.01
N MET A 248 0.62 29.72 3.23
CA MET A 248 1.79 29.56 2.38
C MET A 248 2.00 30.68 1.37
N ALA A 249 0.93 31.37 0.93
CA ALA A 249 1.06 32.55 0.07
C ALA A 249 1.89 33.66 0.74
N THR A 250 1.65 33.91 2.02
CA THR A 250 2.42 34.87 2.83
C THR A 250 3.78 34.29 3.23
N ARG A 251 3.83 33.01 3.62
CA ARG A 251 5.09 32.39 4.08
C ARG A 251 6.13 32.28 2.98
N TYR A 252 5.77 31.93 1.74
CA TYR A 252 6.73 31.84 0.63
C TYR A 252 7.52 33.14 0.42
N ALA A 253 6.84 34.30 0.45
CA ALA A 253 7.50 35.60 0.27
C ALA A 253 8.51 35.93 1.39
N GLY A 254 8.22 35.54 2.64
CA GLY A 254 9.15 35.73 3.77
C GLY A 254 10.29 34.71 3.81
N TYR A 255 10.03 33.47 3.38
CA TYR A 255 10.99 32.36 3.37
C TYR A 255 11.97 32.44 2.19
N PHE A 256 11.52 32.81 0.99
CA PHE A 256 12.33 32.70 -0.23
C PHE A 256 13.66 33.49 -0.19
N PRO A 257 13.71 34.75 0.31
CA PRO A 257 14.98 35.47 0.46
C PRO A 257 15.93 34.84 1.50
N GLN A 258 15.40 34.10 2.48
CA GLN A 258 16.19 33.40 3.50
C GLN A 258 16.77 32.10 2.92
N PHE A 259 15.97 31.36 2.14
CA PHE A 259 16.42 30.18 1.39
C PHE A 259 17.61 30.51 0.48
N VAL A 260 17.52 31.56 -0.35
CA VAL A 260 18.62 31.92 -1.26
C VAL A 260 19.90 32.29 -0.49
N ARG A 261 19.79 33.03 0.63
CA ARG A 261 20.95 33.34 1.49
C ARG A 261 21.57 32.08 2.10
N ARG A 262 20.76 31.24 2.76
CA ARG A 262 21.19 29.96 3.37
C ARG A 262 21.83 29.02 2.35
N GLY A 263 21.30 28.96 1.13
CA GLY A 263 21.85 28.16 0.04
C GLY A 263 23.18 28.69 -0.50
N VAL A 264 23.38 30.01 -0.54
CA VAL A 264 24.68 30.63 -0.91
C VAL A 264 25.72 30.46 0.22
N GLU A 265 25.31 30.63 1.48
CA GLU A 265 26.16 30.44 2.66
C GLU A 265 26.62 28.98 2.80
N ALA A 266 25.74 28.01 2.54
CA ALA A 266 26.06 26.59 2.49
C ALA A 266 26.87 26.17 1.22
N GLY A 267 27.14 27.09 0.31
CA GLY A 267 27.90 26.81 -0.92
C GLY A 267 27.15 26.04 -2.01
N LEU A 268 25.84 25.87 -1.88
CA LEU A 268 24.98 25.17 -2.85
C LEU A 268 24.63 26.08 -4.04
N LEU A 269 24.34 27.35 -3.75
CA LEU A 269 23.89 28.35 -4.73
C LEU A 269 25.03 29.28 -5.18
N ASP A 270 24.88 29.83 -6.38
CA ASP A 270 25.76 30.88 -6.89
C ASP A 270 25.44 32.23 -6.22
N ARG A 271 26.50 32.98 -5.86
CA ARG A 271 26.41 34.32 -5.28
C ARG A 271 25.73 35.33 -6.21
N ALA A 272 25.73 35.10 -7.51
CA ALA A 272 25.02 35.92 -8.49
C ALA A 272 23.49 35.94 -8.26
N LEU A 273 22.91 34.90 -7.62
CA LEU A 273 21.48 34.90 -7.28
C LEU A 273 21.10 35.97 -6.24
N LEU A 274 22.07 36.49 -5.46
CA LEU A 274 21.85 37.59 -4.52
C LEU A 274 21.79 38.98 -5.20
N GLN A 275 22.00 39.06 -6.52
CA GLN A 275 21.87 40.31 -7.29
C GLN A 275 20.42 40.63 -7.67
N TYR A 276 19.50 39.67 -7.54
CA TYR A 276 18.08 39.83 -7.86
C TYR A 276 17.32 40.57 -6.77
N ASP A 277 16.21 41.21 -7.14
CA ASP A 277 15.16 41.58 -6.19
C ASP A 277 14.41 40.31 -5.70
N LEU A 278 14.98 39.68 -4.67
CA LEU A 278 14.39 38.52 -3.99
C LEU A 278 13.03 38.82 -3.34
N GLY A 279 12.70 40.09 -3.08
CA GLY A 279 11.39 40.50 -2.59
C GLY A 279 10.33 40.43 -3.69
N ARG A 280 10.62 41.03 -4.86
CA ARG A 280 9.80 40.94 -6.08
C ARG A 280 9.62 39.49 -6.54
N LEU A 281 10.69 38.69 -6.53
CA LEU A 281 10.61 37.26 -6.89
C LEU A 281 9.85 36.43 -5.84
N GLY A 282 10.09 36.65 -4.54
CA GLY A 282 9.36 35.97 -3.47
C GLY A 282 7.86 36.26 -3.50
N GLY A 283 7.48 37.50 -3.85
CA GLY A 283 6.08 37.91 -4.05
C GLY A 283 5.42 37.37 -5.33
N ALA A 284 6.19 36.79 -6.26
CA ALA A 284 5.66 36.14 -7.47
C ALA A 284 5.33 34.65 -7.28
N LEU A 285 5.67 34.05 -6.13
CA LEU A 285 5.50 32.62 -5.89
C LEU A 285 4.03 32.24 -5.62
N VAL A 286 3.46 31.41 -6.49
CA VAL A 286 2.04 31.01 -6.43
C VAL A 286 1.88 29.72 -5.62
N ALA A 287 1.71 29.87 -4.30
CA ALA A 287 1.58 28.76 -3.34
C ALA A 287 0.52 27.69 -3.68
N GLY A 288 -0.53 28.05 -4.43
CA GLY A 288 -1.55 27.12 -4.89
C GLY A 288 -1.04 26.07 -5.89
N ARG A 289 0.09 26.31 -6.58
CA ARG A 289 0.69 25.36 -7.54
C ARG A 289 1.27 24.12 -6.86
N ASP A 290 1.59 24.19 -5.56
CA ASP A 290 1.99 23.01 -4.78
C ASP A 290 0.90 21.91 -4.76
N LEU A 291 -0.37 22.27 -4.95
CA LEU A 291 -1.50 21.32 -5.00
C LEU A 291 -1.64 20.57 -6.34
N GLN A 292 -0.86 20.94 -7.36
CA GLN A 292 -0.89 20.29 -8.69
C GLN A 292 -0.10 18.98 -8.73
N PHE A 293 0.78 18.73 -7.76
CA PHE A 293 1.61 17.53 -7.75
C PHE A 293 0.81 16.25 -7.48
N GLY A 294 1.05 15.23 -8.32
CA GLY A 294 0.83 13.83 -7.95
C GLY A 294 2.02 13.28 -7.17
N TYR A 295 1.80 12.24 -6.35
CA TYR A 295 2.78 11.75 -5.37
C TYR A 295 4.17 11.47 -5.95
N LEU A 296 4.25 10.73 -7.07
CA LEU A 296 5.53 10.37 -7.71
C LEU A 296 6.36 11.59 -8.14
N GLY A 297 5.69 12.70 -8.52
CA GLY A 297 6.36 13.95 -8.92
C GLY A 297 7.00 14.64 -7.72
N LEU A 298 6.23 14.86 -6.65
CA LEU A 298 6.76 15.51 -5.44
C LEU A 298 7.81 14.63 -4.73
N GLN A 299 7.58 13.32 -4.63
CA GLN A 299 8.55 12.36 -4.11
C GLN A 299 9.86 12.41 -4.91
N THR A 300 9.78 12.43 -6.25
CA THR A 300 10.96 12.58 -7.12
C THR A 300 11.74 13.86 -6.84
N LEU A 301 11.06 15.00 -6.65
CA LEU A 301 11.72 16.26 -6.34
C LEU A 301 12.36 16.24 -4.93
N TYR A 302 11.64 15.76 -3.93
CA TYR A 302 12.13 15.64 -2.55
C TYR A 302 13.37 14.74 -2.43
N ASP A 303 13.34 13.56 -3.07
CA ASP A 303 14.42 12.58 -2.98
C ASP A 303 15.70 13.03 -3.70
N ARG A 304 15.58 13.82 -4.78
CA ARG A 304 16.68 14.01 -5.76
C ARG A 304 16.95 15.42 -6.28
N TYR A 305 16.07 16.41 -6.07
CA TYR A 305 16.22 17.74 -6.68
C TYR A 305 16.18 18.90 -5.67
N PHE A 306 15.45 18.74 -4.56
CA PHE A 306 15.39 19.76 -3.51
C PHE A 306 16.70 19.84 -2.75
N LEU A 307 17.28 21.03 -2.69
CA LEU A 307 18.51 21.31 -1.96
C LEU A 307 18.36 21.00 -0.46
N HIS A 308 19.43 20.49 0.15
CA HIS A 308 19.51 20.12 1.55
C HIS A 308 20.87 20.50 2.17
N VAL A 309 20.91 20.68 3.49
CA VAL A 309 22.12 21.02 4.27
C VAL A 309 22.22 20.03 5.42
N GLY A 310 23.23 19.15 5.36
CA GLY A 310 23.15 17.87 6.08
C GLY A 310 22.02 17.03 5.48
N ASP A 311 21.25 16.36 6.34
CA ASP A 311 20.08 15.57 5.89
C ASP A 311 18.83 16.43 5.66
N THR A 312 18.74 17.61 6.30
CA THR A 312 17.56 18.49 6.29
C THR A 312 17.41 19.25 4.96
N ARG A 313 16.26 19.11 4.30
CA ARG A 313 15.85 19.91 3.15
C ARG A 313 15.80 21.40 3.49
N ILE A 314 16.15 22.23 2.51
CA ILE A 314 16.09 23.70 2.61
C ILE A 314 15.23 24.33 1.52
N GLU A 315 14.61 23.52 0.65
CA GLU A 315 13.95 23.96 -0.57
C GLU A 315 12.49 23.45 -0.67
N LEU A 316 11.59 24.35 -1.06
CA LEU A 316 10.15 24.10 -1.28
C LEU A 316 9.81 24.12 -2.79
N PRO A 317 8.71 23.49 -3.25
CA PRO A 317 8.45 23.29 -4.68
C PRO A 317 8.39 24.57 -5.53
N GLN A 318 7.79 25.67 -5.05
CA GLN A 318 7.81 26.93 -5.81
C GLN A 318 9.18 27.61 -5.81
N ALA A 319 9.94 27.47 -4.72
CA ALA A 319 11.30 28.00 -4.63
C ALA A 319 12.28 27.26 -5.54
N PHE A 320 12.09 25.94 -5.70
CA PHE A 320 12.80 25.12 -6.69
C PHE A 320 12.59 25.62 -8.12
N PHE A 321 11.35 25.83 -8.56
CA PHE A 321 11.10 26.38 -9.91
C PHE A 321 11.65 27.79 -10.09
N MET A 322 11.55 28.65 -9.06
CA MET A 322 12.11 30.01 -9.11
C MET A 322 13.65 29.99 -9.13
N ARG A 323 14.32 29.09 -8.39
CA ARG A 323 15.78 28.88 -8.50
C ARG A 323 16.19 28.51 -9.91
N VAL A 324 15.49 27.55 -10.53
CA VAL A 324 15.79 27.11 -11.90
C VAL A 324 15.61 28.28 -12.87
N ALA A 325 14.51 29.03 -12.73
CA ALA A 325 14.20 30.20 -13.54
C ALA A 325 15.23 31.35 -13.40
N MET A 326 15.64 31.69 -12.18
CA MET A 326 16.72 32.66 -11.92
C MET A 326 18.04 32.18 -12.52
N GLY A 327 18.40 30.91 -12.34
CA GLY A 327 19.63 30.34 -12.89
C GLY A 327 19.72 30.44 -14.42
N LEU A 328 18.58 30.32 -15.11
CA LEU A 328 18.47 30.53 -16.56
C LEU A 328 18.49 32.02 -16.95
N ALA A 329 17.88 32.90 -16.13
CA ALA A 329 17.77 34.33 -16.40
C ALA A 329 19.02 35.17 -16.02
N LEU A 330 20.11 34.57 -15.55
CA LEU A 330 21.31 35.31 -15.08
C LEU A 330 21.97 36.19 -16.16
N GLY A 331 21.85 35.80 -17.43
CA GLY A 331 22.39 36.55 -18.57
C GLY A 331 21.43 37.58 -19.19
N GLU A 332 20.20 37.68 -18.68
CA GLU A 332 19.14 38.52 -19.27
C GLU A 332 19.29 40.00 -18.90
N ILE A 333 18.62 40.87 -19.68
CA ILE A 333 18.61 42.33 -19.46
C ILE A 333 17.63 42.72 -18.35
N ASP A 334 16.35 42.28 -18.44
CA ASP A 334 15.38 42.34 -17.33
C ASP A 334 15.31 40.96 -16.69
N ARG A 335 16.27 40.71 -15.80
CA ARG A 335 16.47 39.40 -15.16
C ARG A 335 15.25 38.98 -14.36
N GLU A 336 14.64 39.89 -13.60
CA GLU A 336 13.46 39.63 -12.80
C GLU A 336 12.24 39.30 -13.66
N ALA A 337 11.97 40.04 -14.75
CA ALA A 337 10.85 39.71 -15.62
C ALA A 337 11.04 38.34 -16.29
N ARG A 338 12.24 38.04 -16.77
CA ARG A 338 12.58 36.74 -17.39
C ARG A 338 12.52 35.59 -16.39
N ALA A 339 13.01 35.79 -15.16
CA ALA A 339 12.86 34.80 -14.09
C ALA A 339 11.39 34.54 -13.72
N ILE A 340 10.54 35.57 -13.67
CA ILE A 340 9.10 35.39 -13.44
C ILE A 340 8.44 34.65 -14.63
N GLU A 341 8.79 35.00 -15.86
CA GLU A 341 8.28 34.34 -17.09
C GLU A 341 8.65 32.85 -17.14
N PHE A 342 9.92 32.50 -16.84
CA PHE A 342 10.37 31.11 -16.79
C PHE A 342 9.79 30.35 -15.59
N TYR A 343 9.61 31.01 -14.43
CA TYR A 343 8.94 30.42 -13.26
C TYR A 343 7.47 30.11 -13.56
N GLU A 344 6.73 31.02 -14.20
CA GLU A 344 5.34 30.82 -14.61
C GLU A 344 5.19 29.59 -15.49
N LEU A 345 6.08 29.43 -16.48
CA LEU A 345 6.08 28.32 -17.42
C LEU A 345 6.40 26.97 -16.75
N LEU A 346 7.44 26.93 -15.89
CA LEU A 346 7.87 25.71 -15.20
C LEU A 346 6.87 25.27 -14.13
N SER A 347 6.35 26.19 -13.32
CA SER A 347 5.50 25.87 -12.15
C SER A 347 4.05 25.54 -12.50
N LYS A 348 3.60 25.83 -13.72
CA LYS A 348 2.33 25.31 -14.30
C LYS A 348 2.46 23.92 -14.92
N PHE A 349 3.69 23.43 -15.07
CA PHE A 349 4.07 22.25 -15.86
C PHE A 349 3.77 22.38 -17.38
N ASP A 350 3.57 23.61 -17.89
CA ASP A 350 3.38 23.89 -19.33
C ASP A 350 4.61 23.48 -20.15
N PHE A 351 5.79 23.60 -19.55
CA PHE A 351 7.06 23.04 -20.02
C PHE A 351 7.90 22.59 -18.82
N MET A 352 8.78 21.61 -19.03
CA MET A 352 9.71 21.14 -18.01
C MET A 352 11.12 21.03 -18.61
N SER A 353 12.11 21.65 -17.96
CA SER A 353 13.50 21.57 -18.38
C SER A 353 14.08 20.16 -18.21
N SER A 354 15.21 19.90 -18.88
CA SER A 354 15.96 18.66 -18.72
C SER A 354 16.49 18.47 -17.28
N THR A 355 16.65 17.22 -16.84
CA THR A 355 17.26 16.84 -15.55
C THR A 355 18.50 17.66 -15.16
N PRO A 356 19.56 17.81 -15.99
CA PRO A 356 20.73 18.62 -15.65
C PRO A 356 20.39 20.10 -15.42
N THR A 357 19.44 20.68 -16.16
CA THR A 357 18.98 22.06 -15.94
C THR A 357 18.25 22.18 -14.61
N LEU A 358 17.28 21.28 -14.34
CA LEU A 358 16.50 21.28 -13.10
C LEU A 358 17.38 21.08 -11.85
N PHE A 359 18.40 20.23 -11.96
CA PHE A 359 19.32 19.96 -10.86
C PHE A 359 20.31 21.12 -10.67
N ASN A 360 21.04 21.51 -11.72
CA ASN A 360 22.19 22.40 -11.60
C ASN A 360 21.88 23.91 -11.73
N SER A 361 20.73 24.34 -12.28
CA SER A 361 20.43 25.77 -12.43
C SER A 361 20.47 26.53 -11.10
N GLY A 362 21.20 27.64 -11.09
CA GLY A 362 21.39 28.50 -9.92
C GLY A 362 22.44 27.99 -8.93
N THR A 363 23.08 26.84 -9.19
CA THR A 363 24.17 26.31 -8.36
C THR A 363 25.53 26.83 -8.82
N GLN A 364 26.53 26.76 -7.93
CA GLN A 364 27.92 27.17 -8.21
C GLN A 364 28.58 26.46 -9.41
N ARG A 365 28.01 25.34 -9.88
CA ARG A 365 28.47 24.61 -11.07
C ARG A 365 27.27 24.24 -11.93
N SER A 366 26.65 25.27 -12.52
CA SER A 366 25.49 25.19 -13.40
C SER A 366 25.76 24.45 -14.73
N GLN A 367 26.02 23.13 -14.68
CA GLN A 367 26.12 22.28 -15.86
C GLN A 367 24.70 21.90 -16.36
N LEU A 368 24.13 22.75 -17.22
CA LEU A 368 22.73 22.65 -17.65
C LEU A 368 22.49 21.58 -18.74
N SER A 369 23.57 21.12 -19.41
CA SER A 369 23.55 20.08 -20.44
C SER A 369 24.37 18.88 -20.02
N SER A 370 23.89 17.67 -20.35
CA SER A 370 24.54 16.39 -20.02
C SER A 370 24.51 15.40 -21.18
N CYS A 371 24.37 15.87 -22.42
CA CYS A 371 24.38 15.02 -23.62
C CYS A 371 25.41 15.59 -24.59
N TYR A 372 26.43 14.81 -24.92
CA TYR A 372 27.54 15.22 -25.77
C TYR A 372 27.75 14.21 -26.90
N LEU A 373 28.22 14.70 -28.05
CA LEU A 373 28.62 13.88 -29.18
C LEU A 373 30.06 14.21 -29.56
N ALA A 374 30.84 13.19 -29.89
CA ALA A 374 32.21 13.33 -30.37
C ALA A 374 32.48 12.32 -31.49
N THR A 375 33.40 12.65 -32.40
CA THR A 375 33.90 11.74 -33.45
C THR A 375 35.39 11.53 -33.20
N VAL A 376 35.80 10.28 -33.07
CA VAL A 376 37.19 9.90 -32.79
C VAL A 376 37.94 9.74 -34.12
N SER A 377 39.06 10.44 -34.28
CA SER A 377 39.88 10.36 -35.49
C SER A 377 40.79 9.12 -35.45
N ASP A 378 41.23 8.65 -36.63
CA ASP A 378 42.18 7.53 -36.78
C ASP A 378 43.63 7.95 -36.47
N ASP A 379 43.85 8.45 -35.26
CA ASP A 379 45.15 8.84 -34.73
C ASP A 379 45.22 8.52 -33.23
N LEU A 380 46.40 8.13 -32.74
CA LEU A 380 46.56 7.65 -31.37
C LEU A 380 46.39 8.77 -30.33
N ASP A 381 46.89 9.98 -30.62
CA ASP A 381 46.71 11.12 -29.72
C ASP A 381 45.25 11.56 -29.71
N SER A 382 44.57 11.56 -30.87
CA SER A 382 43.12 11.81 -30.93
C SER A 382 42.29 10.78 -30.16
N ILE A 383 42.66 9.50 -30.20
CA ILE A 383 41.98 8.43 -29.44
C ILE A 383 42.14 8.64 -27.93
N TYR A 384 43.36 8.94 -27.46
CA TYR A 384 43.59 9.17 -26.03
C TYR A 384 42.99 10.49 -25.53
N GLU A 385 43.01 11.57 -26.32
CA GLU A 385 42.34 12.82 -25.96
C GLU A 385 40.82 12.64 -25.90
N ALA A 386 40.21 11.92 -26.84
CA ALA A 386 38.79 11.58 -26.78
C ALA A 386 38.45 10.78 -25.50
N ILE A 387 39.27 9.81 -25.10
CA ILE A 387 39.08 9.07 -23.83
C ILE A 387 39.16 10.02 -22.61
N LYS A 388 40.08 11.00 -22.64
CA LYS A 388 40.24 12.03 -21.61
C LYS A 388 39.05 13.00 -21.55
N GLU A 389 38.55 13.49 -22.69
CA GLU A 389 37.34 14.31 -22.77
C GLU A 389 36.11 13.55 -22.26
N ASN A 390 35.92 12.30 -22.68
CA ASN A 390 34.86 11.42 -22.18
C ASN A 390 34.89 11.31 -20.64
N ALA A 391 36.06 11.12 -20.03
CA ALA A 391 36.21 11.08 -18.57
C ALA A 391 35.90 12.42 -17.89
N LEU A 392 36.27 13.55 -18.50
CA LEU A 392 35.98 14.90 -18.00
C LEU A 392 34.47 15.24 -18.06
N LEU A 393 33.78 14.81 -19.11
CA LEU A 393 32.34 15.02 -19.30
C LEU A 393 31.49 14.08 -18.43
N ALA A 394 31.89 12.81 -18.32
CA ALA A 394 31.23 11.83 -17.45
C ALA A 394 31.31 12.17 -15.95
N LYS A 395 32.32 12.97 -15.54
CA LYS A 395 32.56 13.41 -14.17
C LYS A 395 31.32 14.00 -13.46
N TYR A 396 30.40 14.60 -14.22
CA TYR A 396 29.17 15.19 -13.71
C TYR A 396 27.94 14.55 -14.40
N ALA A 397 27.98 13.24 -14.63
CA ALA A 397 26.94 12.44 -15.27
C ALA A 397 26.58 12.86 -16.72
N GLY A 398 27.57 13.34 -17.49
CA GLY A 398 27.44 13.50 -18.93
C GLY A 398 27.27 12.16 -19.65
N GLY A 399 26.18 12.01 -20.41
CA GLY A 399 25.98 10.95 -21.40
C GLY A 399 26.69 11.28 -22.72
N LEU A 400 27.23 10.25 -23.37
CA LEU A 400 28.28 10.37 -24.38
C LEU A 400 27.92 9.51 -25.61
N GLY A 401 27.80 10.15 -26.77
CA GLY A 401 27.67 9.50 -28.08
C GLY A 401 28.96 9.62 -28.88
N ASN A 402 29.77 8.57 -28.90
CA ASN A 402 31.05 8.56 -29.60
C ASN A 402 30.94 7.83 -30.94
N ASP A 403 31.19 8.53 -32.03
CA ASP A 403 31.41 7.94 -33.35
C ASP A 403 32.86 7.45 -33.48
N TRP A 404 33.01 6.13 -33.63
CA TRP A 404 34.29 5.45 -33.84
C TRP A 404 34.50 5.00 -35.29
N THR A 405 33.59 5.34 -36.20
CA THR A 405 33.62 4.93 -37.62
C THR A 405 34.92 5.32 -38.36
N PRO A 406 35.61 6.43 -38.05
CA PRO A 406 36.89 6.75 -38.71
C PRO A 406 38.04 5.81 -38.34
N VAL A 407 38.04 5.22 -37.13
CA VAL A 407 39.17 4.45 -36.61
C VAL A 407 39.34 3.15 -37.38
N ARG A 408 40.58 2.87 -37.80
CA ARG A 408 40.92 1.80 -38.75
C ARG A 408 40.54 0.40 -38.25
N ALA A 409 40.16 -0.44 -39.20
CA ALA A 409 39.83 -1.83 -38.94
C ALA A 409 41.09 -2.70 -38.70
N LEU A 410 40.86 -3.91 -38.17
CA LEU A 410 41.90 -4.91 -37.99
C LEU A 410 42.58 -5.25 -39.33
N GLY A 411 43.91 -5.08 -39.39
CA GLY A 411 44.72 -5.37 -40.58
C GLY A 411 45.10 -4.14 -41.42
N SER A 412 44.65 -2.94 -41.05
CA SER A 412 45.15 -1.69 -41.63
C SER A 412 46.56 -1.36 -41.14
N HIS A 413 47.40 -0.82 -42.03
CA HIS A 413 48.76 -0.32 -41.77
C HIS A 413 48.78 1.21 -41.86
#